data_AF-A0A820P153-F1
#
_entry.id   AF-A0A820P153-F1
#
_cell.length_a   1.000
_cell.length_b   1.000
_cell.length_c   1.000
_cell.angle_alpha   90.00
_cell.angle_beta   90.00
_cell.angle_gamma   90.00
#
_symmetry.space_group_name_H-M   'P 1'
#
loop_
_entity.id
_entity.type
_entity.pdbx_description
1 polymer ?
#
loop_
_entity_poly.entity_id
_entity_poly.type
_entity_poly.pdbx_seq_one_letter_code
_entity_poly.pdbx_strand_id
1 'polypeptide(L)' 'MFAWLKDEESPVVARLSHYIEALTNLSMLTAEDLQVANYGIGGHYEPHFDFARKTEKDAFASFGAGNRIATWLTYVSYI' A
#
# COMPACT_ATOMS: atom_id res chain seq x y z
N MET A 1 14.85 2.84 0.44
CA MET A 1 14.27 3.97 1.22
C MET A 1 12.77 4.00 0.93
N PHE A 2 11.93 4.36 1.90
CA PHE A 2 10.49 4.51 1.65
C PHE A 2 9.92 5.73 2.37
N ALA A 3 8.78 6.21 1.87
CA ALA A 3 7.97 7.26 2.46
C ALA A 3 6.47 6.90 2.33
N TRP A 4 5.64 7.51 3.16
CA TRP A 4 4.19 7.40 3.12
C TRP A 4 3.60 8.75 2.73
N LEU A 5 2.60 8.73 1.86
CA LEU A 5 1.90 9.92 1.38
C LEU A 5 0.41 9.76 1.58
N LYS A 6 -0.22 10.73 2.24
CA LYS A 6 -1.66 10.82 2.41
C LYS A 6 -2.32 11.42 1.19
N ASP A 7 -3.59 11.10 0.98
CA ASP A 7 -4.39 11.66 -0.09
C ASP A 7 -4.46 13.19 -0.03
N GLU A 8 -4.48 13.78 1.17
CA GLU A 8 -4.56 15.25 1.34
C GLU A 8 -3.24 15.97 1.01
N GLU A 9 -2.11 15.26 0.93
CA GLU A 9 -0.80 15.87 0.66
C GLU A 9 -0.61 16.21 -0.83
N SER A 10 -1.34 15.55 -1.74
CA SER A 10 -1.20 15.80 -3.17
C SER A 10 -2.43 15.35 -3.98
N PRO A 11 -2.91 16.17 -4.94
CA PRO A 11 -4.01 15.79 -5.83
C PRO A 11 -3.65 14.64 -6.78
N VAL A 12 -2.38 14.27 -6.91
CA VAL A 12 -1.95 13.07 -7.66
C VAL A 12 -2.20 11.81 -6.84
N VAL A 13 -1.93 11.85 -5.53
CA VAL A 13 -2.12 10.72 -4.62
C VAL A 13 -3.61 10.40 -4.48
N ALA A 14 -4.44 11.41 -4.16
CA ALA A 14 -5.90 11.25 -4.11
C ALA A 14 -6.51 10.71 -5.42
N ARG A 15 -5.98 11.14 -6.57
CA ARG A 15 -6.45 10.66 -7.87
C ARG A 15 -6.10 9.18 -8.09
N LEU A 16 -4.92 8.75 -7.65
CA LEU A 16 -4.53 7.35 -7.72
C LEU A 16 -5.47 6.48 -6.87
N SER A 17 -5.78 6.91 -5.64
CA SER A 17 -6.75 6.23 -4.75
C SER A 17 -8.12 6.08 -5.41
N HIS A 18 -8.67 7.14 -6.01
CA HIS A 18 -9.93 7.08 -6.75
C HIS A 18 -9.89 6.12 -7.95
N TYR A 19 -8.77 6.07 -8.69
CA TYR A 19 -8.64 5.13 -9.80
C TYR A 19 -8.59 3.68 -9.32
N ILE A 20 -7.85 3.40 -8.25
CA ILE A 20 -7.76 2.06 -7.68
C ILE A 20 -9.14 1.60 -7.18
N GLU A 21 -9.87 2.48 -6.49
CA GLU A 21 -11.25 2.22 -6.07
C GLU A 21 -12.14 1.86 -7.27
N ALA A 22 -12.12 2.67 -8.32
CA ALA A 22 -12.93 2.47 -9.51
C ALA A 22 -12.59 1.18 -10.27
N LEU A 23 -11.32 0.77 -10.30
CA LEU A 23 -10.86 -0.43 -11.01
C LEU A 23 -11.12 -1.71 -10.23
N THR A 24 -10.99 -1.66 -8.91
CA THR A 24 -11.09 -2.85 -8.04
C THR A 24 -12.47 -3.02 -7.44
N ASN A 25 -13.29 -1.96 -7.45
CA ASN A 25 -14.54 -1.85 -6.72
C ASN A 25 -14.38 -2.10 -5.19
N LEU A 26 -13.18 -1.86 -4.65
CA LEU A 26 -12.88 -1.89 -3.22
C LEU A 26 -12.81 -0.46 -2.70
N SER A 27 -13.54 -0.17 -1.62
CA SER A 27 -13.49 1.15 -0.97
C SER A 27 -12.11 1.43 -0.40
N MET A 28 -11.63 2.66 -0.57
CA MET A 28 -10.35 3.12 -0.02
C MET A 28 -10.44 3.62 1.43
N LEU A 29 -11.62 3.58 2.07
CA LEU A 29 -11.85 4.12 3.42
C LEU A 29 -10.88 3.56 4.48
N THR A 30 -10.48 2.30 4.34
CA THR A 30 -9.57 1.62 5.26
C THR A 30 -8.22 1.30 4.62
N ALA A 31 -7.93 1.86 3.45
CA ALA A 31 -6.64 1.71 2.82
C ALA A 31 -5.56 2.41 3.67
N GLU A 32 -4.36 1.83 3.69
CA GLU A 32 -3.19 2.50 4.23
C GLU A 32 -2.80 3.67 3.31
N ASP A 33 -2.07 4.64 3.86
CA ASP A 33 -1.46 5.73 3.08
C ASP A 33 -0.63 5.15 1.91
N LEU A 34 -0.42 5.93 0.84
CA LEU A 34 0.37 5.47 -0.30
C LEU A 34 1.84 5.30 0.10
N GLN A 35 2.33 4.06 0.11
CA GLN A 35 3.76 3.80 0.29
C GLN A 35 4.51 4.00 -1.04
N VAL A 36 5.55 4.84 -1.01
CA VAL A 36 6.50 5.01 -2.11
C VAL A 36 7.84 4.42 -1.69
N ALA A 37 8.29 3.40 -2.41
CA ALA A 37 9.57 2.73 -2.17
C ALA A 37 10.57 3.01 -3.30
N ASN A 38 11.81 3.31 -2.92
CA ASN A 38 12.94 3.45 -3.82
C ASN A 38 13.93 2.29 -3.59
N TYR A 39 14.17 1.53 -4.66
CA TYR A 39 15.17 0.47 -4.76
C TYR A 39 16.41 1.03 -5.46
N GLY A 40 17.48 1.26 -4.68
CA GLY A 40 18.78 1.65 -5.23
C GLY A 40 19.50 0.48 -5.89
N ILE A 41 20.73 0.71 -6.36
CA ILE A 41 21.57 -0.34 -6.95
C ILE A 41 21.77 -1.48 -5.93
N GLY A 42 21.44 -2.71 -6.34
CA GLY A 42 21.50 -3.89 -5.47
C GLY A 42 20.37 -3.98 -4.43
N GLY A 43 19.40 -3.06 -4.45
CA GLY A 43 18.21 -3.14 -3.62
C GLY A 43 17.32 -4.30 -4.05
N HIS A 44 16.95 -5.17 -3.12
CA HIS A 44 16.00 -6.25 -3.34
C HIS A 44 14.99 -6.29 -2.18
N TYR A 45 13.86 -6.93 -2.43
CA TYR A 45 12.89 -7.27 -1.41
C TYR A 45 12.65 -8.77 -1.43
N GLU A 46 12.74 -9.41 -0.27
CA GLU A 46 12.59 -10.86 -0.16
C GLU A 46 11.12 -11.29 -0.39
N PRO A 47 10.88 -12.49 -0.95
CA PRO A 47 9.54 -13.01 -1.12
C PRO A 47 8.79 -13.11 0.22
N HIS A 48 7.59 -12.55 0.28
CA HIS A 48 6.75 -12.48 1.48
C HIS A 48 5.27 -12.37 1.11
N PHE A 49 4.40 -12.44 2.11
CA PHE A 49 2.98 -12.10 1.97
C PHE A 49 2.73 -10.75 2.63
N ASP A 50 1.85 -9.95 2.02
CA ASP A 50 1.44 -8.66 2.57
C ASP A 50 0.41 -8.80 3.69
N PHE A 51 -0.34 -9.91 3.73
CA PHE A 51 -1.33 -10.19 4.76
C PHE A 51 -0.70 -10.90 5.97
N ALA A 52 -1.24 -10.62 7.15
CA ALA A 52 -0.87 -11.30 8.38
C ALA A 52 -1.41 -12.73 8.40
N ARG A 53 -0.59 -13.70 8.82
CA ARG A 53 -0.99 -15.10 8.99
C ARG A 53 -1.68 -15.31 10.33
N LYS A 54 -2.48 -16.37 10.47
CA LYS A 54 -3.24 -16.67 11.71
C LYS A 54 -2.40 -16.77 12.98
N THR A 55 -1.09 -17.01 12.85
CA THR A 55 -0.13 -17.10 13.96
C THR A 55 0.43 -15.74 14.38
N GLU A 56 0.24 -14.70 13.58
CA GLU A 56 0.69 -13.34 13.82
C GLU A 56 -0.43 -12.58 14.52
N LYS A 57 -0.52 -12.72 15.84
CA LYS A 57 -1.44 -11.91 16.65
C LYS A 57 -1.07 -10.43 16.52
N ASP A 58 -2.09 -9.59 16.37
CA ASP A 58 -2.03 -8.12 16.50
C ASP A 58 -1.43 -7.29 15.34
N ALA A 59 -1.07 -7.88 14.19
CA ALA A 59 -0.41 -7.13 13.10
C ALA A 59 -1.22 -5.92 12.56
N PHE A 60 -2.55 -5.93 12.68
CA PHE A 60 -3.43 -4.85 12.22
C PHE A 60 -4.44 -4.38 13.30
N ALA A 61 -4.30 -4.83 14.54
CA ALA A 61 -5.25 -4.53 15.61
C ALA A 61 -5.30 -3.03 15.94
N SER A 62 -4.19 -2.31 15.74
CA SER A 62 -4.10 -0.86 15.95
C SER A 62 -4.77 -0.01 14.87
N PHE A 63 -4.97 -0.56 13.66
CA PHE A 63 -5.55 0.18 12.52
C PHE A 63 -7.07 0.07 12.43
N GLY A 64 -7.70 -0.86 13.16
CA GLY A 64 -9.16 -1.06 13.15
C GLY A 64 -9.76 -1.56 11.82
N ALA A 65 -8.92 -1.76 10.80
CA ALA A 65 -9.31 -2.07 9.42
C ALA A 65 -9.33 -3.57 9.07
N GLY A 66 -8.76 -4.44 9.92
CA GLY A 66 -8.57 -5.86 9.61
C GLY A 66 -7.31 -6.12 8.79
N ASN A 67 -7.25 -7.27 8.12
CA ASN A 67 -6.06 -7.74 7.39
C ASN A 67 -6.05 -7.24 5.94
N ARG A 68 -4.88 -7.17 5.30
CA ARG A 68 -4.76 -6.83 3.88
C ARG A 68 -5.44 -7.90 3.01
N ILE A 69 -6.38 -7.48 2.18
CA ILE A 69 -7.08 -8.34 1.22
C ILE A 69 -6.58 -8.17 -0.22
N ALA A 70 -5.89 -7.05 -0.51
CA ALA A 70 -5.34 -6.73 -1.81
C ALA A 70 -4.14 -5.79 -1.66
N THR A 71 -3.22 -5.86 -2.63
CA THR A 71 -2.11 -4.91 -2.81
C THR A 71 -2.14 -4.42 -4.24
N TRP A 72 -2.08 -3.10 -4.43
CA TRP A 72 -1.92 -2.48 -5.74
C TRP A 72 -0.50 -1.96 -5.90
N LEU A 73 0.26 -2.53 -6.83
CA LEU A 73 1.65 -2.12 -7.09
C LEU A 73 1.76 -1.34 -8.39
N THR A 74 2.20 -0.08 -8.30
CA THR A 74 2.44 0.78 -9.47
C THR A 74 3.94 1.02 -9.63
N TYR A 75 4.48 0.68 -10.80
CA TYR A 75 5.86 1.03 -11.17
C TYR A 75 5.90 2.48 -11.67
N VAL A 76 6.65 3.34 -10.97
CA VAL A 76 6.74 4.79 -11.26
C VAL A 76 7.98 5.19 -12.07
N SER A 77 8.93 4.26 -12.19
CA SER A 77 10.16 4.41 -12.99
C SER A 77 10.50 3.09 -13.68
N TYR A 78 11.28 3.17 -14.75
CA TYR A 78 11.69 2.04 -15.59
C TYR A 78 13.18 1.66 -15.43
N ILE A 79 13.86 2.25 -14.45
CA ILE A 79 15.30 2.07 -14.20
C ILE A 79 15.50 0.93 -13.21
#